data_AF-A0A9W9IBF4-F1
#
_entry.id   AF-A0A9W9IBF4-F1
#
_cell.length_a   1.000
_cell.length_b   1.000
_cell.length_c   1.000
_cell.angle_alpha   90.00
_cell.angle_beta   90.00
_cell.angle_gamma   90.00
#
_symmetry.space_group_name_H-M   'P 1'
#
loop_
_entity.id
_entity.type
_entity.pdbx_description
1 polymer ?
#
loop_
_entity_poly.entity_id
_entity_poly.type
_entity_poly.pdbx_seq_one_letter_code
_entity_poly.pdbx_strand_id
1 'polypeptide(L)'
;MERLSLHDNPSHAQQRSSPPQQQQQNALGPASQGPTSGPPQLPPQMFTTAAQLLDLTDKKLVLVLRDGRKLIGVLRSWDQFGMNRMAGSRSAYTDHRNFSAANLVLQDTTERIYAGKLYADISRGIFLVRGENVLLLGEVDLDREDEIPTTVTKAPFEEVFALTKQEDARRKTGDKKRYTELQAMGFEPEHSGEILF
;
A
#
# COMPACT_ATOMS: atom_id res chain seq x y z
N MET A 1 58.87 29.26 -24.65
CA MET A 1 60.08 28.64 -24.06
C MET A 1 59.60 27.55 -23.10
N GLU A 2 60.18 26.36 -22.95
CA GLU A 2 61.18 25.57 -23.70
C GLU A 2 60.93 24.07 -23.37
N ARG A 3 60.98 23.14 -24.34
CA ARG A 3 62.01 22.09 -24.56
C ARG A 3 62.28 21.17 -23.33
N LEU A 4 62.06 19.84 -23.40
CA LEU A 4 62.86 18.78 -24.08
C LEU A 4 64.27 18.59 -23.45
N SER A 5 64.84 17.39 -23.24
CA SER A 5 64.46 15.99 -23.58
C SER A 5 64.58 15.09 -22.31
N LEU A 6 64.60 13.75 -22.23
CA LEU A 6 64.64 12.56 -23.13
C LEU A 6 63.58 11.51 -22.64
N HIS A 7 63.26 10.33 -23.21
CA HIS A 7 63.80 9.36 -24.21
C HIS A 7 64.93 8.38 -23.76
N ASP A 8 64.60 7.09 -23.56
CA ASP A 8 65.34 5.96 -24.20
C ASP A 8 64.54 4.62 -24.22
N ASN A 9 65.09 3.62 -24.92
CA ASN A 9 64.70 2.21 -25.11
C ASN A 9 63.56 1.90 -26.11
N PRO A 10 63.59 0.73 -26.82
CA PRO A 10 63.82 0.79 -28.27
C PRO A 10 62.87 -0.08 -29.15
N SER A 11 63.22 -0.22 -30.43
CA SER A 11 62.34 -0.61 -31.54
C SER A 11 62.55 -2.03 -32.12
N HIS A 12 61.54 -2.53 -32.87
CA HIS A 12 61.58 -3.28 -34.16
C HIS A 12 60.36 -4.25 -34.29
N ALA A 13 59.73 -4.52 -35.44
CA ALA A 13 59.60 -3.79 -36.72
C ALA A 13 58.40 -4.31 -37.59
N GLN A 14 57.84 -3.41 -38.41
CA GLN A 14 57.15 -3.49 -39.73
C GLN A 14 57.09 -4.87 -40.50
N GLN A 15 56.17 -5.20 -41.43
CA GLN A 15 55.29 -4.49 -42.43
C GLN A 15 54.29 -5.56 -43.06
N ARG A 16 53.34 -5.42 -44.02
CA ARG A 16 52.68 -4.39 -44.90
C ARG A 16 51.36 -4.97 -45.54
N SER A 17 50.43 -4.11 -46.01
CA SER A 17 49.46 -4.30 -47.16
C SER A 17 48.19 -5.20 -47.02
N SER A 18 47.29 -5.14 -48.03
CA SER A 18 45.82 -5.38 -47.95
C SER A 18 45.18 -6.06 -49.23
N PRO A 19 43.83 -6.04 -49.42
CA PRO A 19 42.81 -7.14 -49.48
C PRO A 19 42.60 -7.77 -50.91
N PRO A 20 41.49 -8.46 -51.34
CA PRO A 20 40.17 -8.79 -50.74
C PRO A 20 39.49 -10.19 -51.05
N GLN A 21 38.24 -10.35 -50.57
CA GLN A 21 37.07 -11.14 -51.07
C GLN A 21 37.08 -12.69 -51.32
N GLN A 22 36.07 -13.33 -50.68
CA GLN A 22 35.17 -14.44 -51.14
C GLN A 22 35.56 -15.95 -51.15
N GLN A 23 34.48 -16.76 -51.04
CA GLN A 23 34.27 -18.21 -51.36
C GLN A 23 34.84 -19.35 -50.47
N GLN A 24 34.16 -19.59 -49.34
CA GLN A 24 33.36 -20.80 -49.03
C GLN A 24 33.72 -22.18 -49.65
N GLN A 25 33.92 -23.20 -48.79
CA GLN A 25 33.40 -24.56 -49.02
C GLN A 25 33.06 -25.30 -47.70
N ASN A 26 32.29 -26.40 -47.78
CA ASN A 26 31.59 -27.01 -46.64
C ASN A 26 32.38 -28.08 -45.87
N ALA A 27 32.08 -28.20 -44.56
CA ALA A 27 32.09 -29.46 -43.82
C ALA A 27 30.92 -29.48 -42.82
N LEU A 28 30.24 -30.62 -42.63
CA LEU A 28 29.09 -30.74 -41.71
C LEU A 28 29.49 -31.43 -40.40
N GLY A 29 29.12 -30.83 -39.27
CA GLY A 29 29.29 -31.37 -37.90
C GLY A 29 28.43 -30.56 -36.91
N PRO A 30 27.75 -31.18 -35.92
CA PRO A 30 26.55 -30.57 -35.33
C PRO A 30 26.68 -29.97 -33.91
N ALA A 31 25.59 -29.32 -33.49
CA ALA A 31 25.19 -29.01 -32.11
C ALA A 31 25.99 -27.92 -31.36
N SER A 32 25.76 -26.67 -31.75
CA SER A 32 25.88 -25.55 -30.80
C SER A 32 24.78 -25.63 -29.74
N GLN A 33 25.16 -25.51 -28.46
CA GLN A 33 24.18 -25.30 -27.38
C GLN A 33 23.67 -23.86 -27.44
N GLY A 34 22.45 -23.68 -27.95
CA GLY A 34 21.76 -22.39 -27.84
C GLY A 34 21.35 -22.11 -26.38
N PRO A 35 21.35 -20.84 -25.93
CA PRO A 35 20.81 -20.50 -24.62
C PRO A 35 19.32 -20.86 -24.59
N THR A 36 18.89 -21.58 -23.55
CA THR A 36 17.49 -21.98 -23.37
C THR A 36 16.62 -20.78 -23.03
N SER A 37 16.07 -20.14 -24.06
CA SER A 37 15.01 -19.14 -23.93
C SER A 37 13.73 -19.81 -23.40
N GLY A 38 13.64 -19.96 -22.09
CA GLY A 38 12.37 -20.22 -21.42
C GLY A 38 11.36 -19.09 -21.72
N PRO A 39 10.07 -19.31 -21.45
CA PRO A 39 9.07 -18.25 -21.60
C PRO A 39 9.51 -17.01 -20.80
N PRO A 40 9.34 -15.79 -21.33
CA PRO A 40 9.78 -14.59 -20.64
C PRO A 40 9.09 -14.50 -19.29
N GLN A 41 9.89 -14.55 -18.21
CA GLN A 41 9.36 -14.32 -16.88
C GLN A 41 8.81 -12.90 -16.84
N LEU A 42 7.51 -12.77 -16.56
CA LEU A 42 6.90 -11.49 -16.27
C LEU A 42 7.67 -10.83 -15.11
N PRO A 43 7.87 -9.49 -15.12
CA PRO A 43 8.57 -8.81 -14.04
C PRO A 43 7.92 -9.19 -12.70
N PRO A 44 8.72 -9.48 -11.66
CA PRO A 44 8.23 -10.08 -10.43
C PRO A 44 7.16 -9.19 -9.80
N GLN A 45 5.91 -9.66 -9.86
CA GLN A 45 4.76 -8.92 -9.34
C GLN A 45 4.95 -8.74 -7.83
N MET A 46 5.19 -7.49 -7.41
CA MET A 46 5.60 -7.21 -6.04
C MET A 46 4.42 -7.31 -5.09
N PHE A 47 4.20 -8.49 -4.51
CA PHE A 47 3.19 -8.76 -3.48
C PHE A 47 3.52 -8.05 -2.15
N THR A 48 3.47 -6.72 -2.16
CA THR A 48 3.71 -5.83 -1.02
C THR A 48 2.57 -4.82 -0.93
N THR A 49 2.22 -4.39 0.29
CA THR A 49 1.18 -3.36 0.50
C THR A 49 1.55 -2.03 -0.18
N ALA A 50 2.86 -1.73 -0.27
CA ALA A 50 3.39 -0.56 -0.97
C ALA A 50 3.08 -0.58 -2.48
N ALA A 51 3.12 -1.74 -3.15
CA ALA A 51 2.76 -1.84 -4.56
C ALA A 51 1.27 -1.53 -4.77
N GLN A 52 0.40 -2.03 -3.89
CA GLN A 52 -1.03 -1.72 -3.94
C GLN A 52 -1.31 -0.23 -3.64
N LEU A 53 -0.57 0.39 -2.71
CA LEU A 53 -0.70 1.81 -2.41
C LEU A 53 -0.16 2.72 -3.52
N LEU A 54 0.83 2.26 -4.29
CA LEU A 54 1.30 2.95 -5.49
C LEU A 54 0.17 3.07 -6.53
N ASP A 55 -0.51 1.96 -6.82
CA ASP A 55 -1.66 1.91 -7.75
C ASP A 55 -2.88 2.73 -7.27
N LEU A 56 -2.91 3.09 -5.97
CA LEU A 56 -3.95 3.92 -5.34
C LEU A 56 -3.53 5.40 -5.15
N THR A 57 -2.33 5.79 -5.60
CA THR A 57 -1.84 7.17 -5.47
C THR A 57 -2.59 8.11 -6.42
N ASP A 58 -2.88 9.33 -5.95
CA ASP A 58 -3.74 10.33 -6.59
C ASP A 58 -5.20 9.88 -6.87
N LYS A 59 -5.64 8.75 -6.31
CA LYS A 59 -7.03 8.28 -6.37
C LYS A 59 -7.86 8.71 -5.16
N LYS A 60 -9.18 8.80 -5.34
CA LYS A 60 -10.15 8.98 -4.26
C LYS A 60 -10.36 7.66 -3.54
N LEU A 61 -10.09 7.64 -2.23
CA LEU A 61 -10.19 6.46 -1.38
C LEU A 61 -11.23 6.67 -0.27
N VAL A 62 -11.82 5.57 0.19
CA VAL A 62 -12.48 5.48 1.49
C VAL A 62 -11.57 4.73 2.46
N LEU A 63 -11.35 5.31 3.64
CA LEU A 63 -10.61 4.72 4.75
C LEU A 63 -11.57 4.51 5.91
N VAL A 64 -11.48 3.34 6.56
CA VAL A 64 -12.09 3.10 7.87
C VAL A 64 -10.97 3.02 8.90
N LEU A 65 -11.10 3.79 9.98
CA LEU A 65 -10.18 3.79 11.10
C LEU A 65 -10.66 2.82 12.20
N ARG A 66 -9.75 2.43 13.09
CA ARG A 66 -10.05 1.61 14.28
C ARG A 66 -11.15 2.21 15.15
N ASP A 67 -11.11 3.54 15.34
CA ASP A 67 -12.12 4.33 16.06
C ASP A 67 -13.48 4.44 15.34
N GLY A 68 -13.72 3.64 14.29
CA GLY A 68 -14.97 3.53 13.54
C GLY A 68 -15.20 4.66 12.54
N ARG A 69 -14.37 5.71 12.55
CA ARG A 69 -14.52 6.88 11.66
C ARG A 69 -14.21 6.50 10.22
N LYS A 70 -14.94 7.15 9.31
CA LYS A 70 -14.94 6.86 7.87
C LYS A 70 -14.52 8.13 7.15
N LEU A 71 -13.35 8.10 6.51
CA LEU A 71 -12.76 9.23 5.80
C LEU A 71 -12.83 8.95 4.29
N ILE A 72 -13.22 9.94 3.50
CA ILE A 72 -13.25 9.89 2.04
C ILE A 72 -12.36 11.04 1.54
N GLY A 73 -11.34 10.75 0.74
CA GLY A 73 -10.38 11.78 0.28
C GLY A 73 -9.39 11.26 -0.75
N VAL A 74 -8.61 12.17 -1.36
CA VAL A 74 -7.63 11.80 -2.40
C VAL A 74 -6.27 11.50 -1.77
N LEU A 75 -5.72 10.31 -2.00
CA LEU A 75 -4.41 9.92 -1.47
C LEU A 75 -3.28 10.65 -2.21
N ARG A 76 -2.61 11.61 -1.56
CA ARG A 76 -1.52 12.39 -2.19
C ARG A 76 -0.14 11.83 -1.91
N SER A 77 0.06 11.21 -0.74
CA SER A 77 1.30 10.51 -0.42
C SER A 77 1.08 9.48 0.69
N TRP A 78 1.97 8.51 0.75
CA TRP A 78 2.03 7.48 1.77
C TRP A 78 3.49 7.11 2.05
N ASP A 79 3.75 6.44 3.16
CA ASP A 79 5.10 5.96 3.50
C ASP A 79 5.13 4.44 3.76
N GLN A 80 6.34 3.88 3.82
CA GLN A 80 6.55 2.47 4.17
C GLN A 80 6.85 2.26 5.68
N PHE A 81 6.65 3.27 6.53
CA PHE A 81 7.04 3.22 7.94
C PHE A 81 6.09 2.33 8.76
N GLY A 82 6.39 1.03 8.73
CA GLY A 82 5.60 -0.03 9.35
C GLY A 82 5.65 -1.33 8.57
N MET A 83 5.70 -1.23 7.24
CA MET A 83 5.55 -2.38 6.34
C MET A 83 6.71 -3.38 6.41
N ASN A 84 7.91 -2.98 6.86
CA ASN A 84 9.09 -3.83 6.81
C ASN A 84 9.89 -3.87 8.12
N ARG A 85 9.34 -4.58 9.12
CA ARG A 85 10.13 -5.11 10.26
C ARG A 85 10.54 -6.59 10.10
N MET A 86 10.36 -7.15 8.89
CA MET A 86 10.68 -8.54 8.53
C MET A 86 12.13 -8.76 8.02
N ALA A 87 12.94 -7.71 7.92
CA ALA A 87 14.32 -7.78 7.43
C ALA A 87 15.36 -7.86 8.57
N GLY A 88 15.41 -8.99 9.31
CA GLY A 88 16.54 -9.25 10.22
C GLY A 88 16.38 -10.37 11.26
N SER A 89 15.17 -10.66 11.73
CA SER A 89 14.96 -11.74 12.72
C SER A 89 14.91 -13.12 12.05
N ARG A 90 15.70 -14.07 12.54
CA ARG A 90 15.62 -15.49 12.14
C ARG A 90 14.40 -16.23 12.70
N SER A 91 13.57 -15.59 13.54
CA SER A 91 12.27 -16.14 13.95
C SER A 91 11.12 -15.43 13.24
N ALA A 92 10.71 -15.96 12.08
CA ALA A 92 9.60 -15.45 11.29
C ALA A 92 8.20 -15.88 11.82
N TYR A 93 8.13 -16.40 13.05
CA TYR A 93 6.96 -17.13 13.58
C TYR A 93 6.46 -16.61 14.94
N THR A 94 6.87 -15.41 15.39
CA THR A 94 6.58 -15.00 16.80
C THR A 94 6.38 -13.52 17.11
N ASP A 95 6.54 -12.56 16.17
CA ASP A 95 6.19 -11.15 16.44
C ASP A 95 5.10 -10.61 15.49
N HIS A 96 3.88 -11.07 15.69
CA HIS A 96 2.69 -10.56 15.01
C HIS A 96 2.29 -9.14 15.44
N ARG A 97 2.96 -8.56 16.44
CA ARG A 97 2.50 -7.40 17.21
C ARG A 97 2.82 -6.03 16.59
N ASN A 98 3.40 -6.00 15.39
CA ASN A 98 3.97 -4.78 14.81
C ASN A 98 3.74 -4.64 13.29
N PHE A 99 2.66 -5.20 12.74
CA PHE A 99 2.22 -4.87 11.39
C PHE A 99 1.46 -3.53 11.39
N SER A 100 2.19 -2.42 11.29
CA SER A 100 1.60 -1.12 10.96
C SER A 100 1.43 -1.02 9.45
N ALA A 101 0.27 -0.57 9.00
CA ALA A 101 0.11 -0.11 7.63
C ALA A 101 0.97 1.14 7.37
N ALA A 102 0.99 1.60 6.12
CA ALA A 102 1.55 2.88 5.72
C ALA A 102 0.89 4.05 6.47
N ASN A 103 1.64 5.10 6.81
CA ASN A 103 1.00 6.40 7.10
C ASN A 103 0.51 7.00 5.78
N LEU A 104 -0.63 7.69 5.81
CA LEU A 104 -1.36 8.16 4.62
C LEU A 104 -1.66 9.67 4.73
N VAL A 105 -1.43 10.42 3.66
CA VAL A 105 -1.82 11.83 3.53
C VAL A 105 -2.96 11.94 2.53
N LEU A 106 -4.13 12.33 3.02
CA LEU A 106 -5.30 12.62 2.21
C LEU A 106 -5.45 14.13 1.97
N GLN A 107 -5.96 14.50 0.79
CA GLN A 107 -6.42 15.84 0.45
C GLN A 107 -7.95 15.82 0.23
N ASP A 108 -8.59 16.97 0.41
CA ASP A 108 -10.03 17.19 0.24
C ASP A 108 -10.89 16.20 1.05
N THR A 109 -10.33 15.81 2.20
CA THR A 109 -10.84 14.77 3.08
C THR A 109 -12.18 15.21 3.66
N THR A 110 -13.17 14.34 3.54
CA THR A 110 -14.49 14.44 4.16
C THR A 110 -14.66 13.27 5.12
N GLU A 111 -14.95 13.55 6.38
CA GLU A 111 -15.33 12.55 7.36
C GLU A 111 -16.85 12.34 7.30
N ARG A 112 -17.29 11.11 7.03
CA ARG A 112 -18.72 10.78 6.89
C ARG A 112 -19.19 9.97 8.11
N ILE A 113 -20.12 10.55 8.87
CA ILE A 113 -20.76 9.91 10.02
C ILE A 113 -22.12 9.34 9.58
N TYR A 114 -22.48 8.17 10.10
CA TYR A 114 -23.76 7.50 9.85
C TYR A 114 -24.50 7.26 11.17
N ALA A 115 -25.82 7.42 11.14
CA ALA A 115 -26.74 7.14 12.25
C ALA A 115 -28.02 6.50 11.72
N GLY A 116 -28.08 5.17 11.71
CA GLY A 116 -29.23 4.43 11.17
C GLY A 116 -29.43 4.68 9.67
N LYS A 117 -30.44 5.49 9.33
CA LYS A 117 -30.73 5.92 7.94
C LYS A 117 -30.21 7.32 7.61
N LEU A 118 -29.58 8.02 8.54
CA LEU A 118 -29.06 9.37 8.31
C LEU A 118 -27.55 9.35 8.15
N TYR A 119 -27.01 10.29 7.36
CA TYR A 119 -25.57 10.54 7.29
C TYR A 119 -25.25 12.04 7.26
N ALA A 120 -24.06 12.40 7.72
CA ALA A 120 -23.53 13.75 7.67
C ALA A 120 -22.08 13.76 7.19
N ASP A 121 -21.71 14.80 6.44
CA ASP A 121 -20.37 15.03 5.90
C ASP A 121 -19.67 16.17 6.66
N ILE A 122 -18.42 15.97 7.05
CA ILE A 122 -17.59 16.98 7.74
C ILE A 122 -16.33 17.20 6.92
N SER A 123 -16.14 18.41 6.38
CA SER A 123 -14.87 18.73 5.69
C SER A 123 -13.71 18.78 6.68
N ARG A 124 -12.63 18.08 6.35
CA ARG A 124 -11.35 18.03 7.10
C ARG A 124 -10.18 18.58 6.30
N GLY A 125 -10.29 18.65 4.96
CA GLY A 125 -9.24 19.18 4.09
C GLY A 125 -8.03 18.25 3.99
N ILE A 126 -6.83 18.73 4.30
CA ILE A 126 -5.62 17.90 4.35
C ILE A 126 -5.62 17.10 5.67
N PHE A 127 -5.50 15.78 5.59
CA PHE A 127 -5.57 14.90 6.75
C PHE A 127 -4.45 13.85 6.75
N LEU A 128 -3.67 13.79 7.83
CA LEU A 128 -2.62 12.79 8.04
C LEU A 128 -3.16 11.66 8.91
N VAL A 129 -3.17 10.44 8.38
CA VAL A 129 -3.55 9.22 9.08
C VAL A 129 -2.28 8.43 9.44
N ARG A 130 -2.12 8.08 10.72
CA ARG A 130 -1.07 7.17 11.17
C ARG A 130 -1.46 5.72 10.88
N GLY A 131 -0.57 4.95 10.26
CA GLY A 131 -0.90 3.65 9.64
C GLY A 131 -1.40 2.58 10.61
N GLU A 132 -0.94 2.59 11.86
CA GLU A 132 -1.45 1.68 12.91
C GLU A 132 -2.96 1.83 13.18
N ASN A 133 -3.55 3.00 12.90
CA ASN A 133 -4.97 3.29 13.11
C ASN A 133 -5.86 2.98 11.90
N VAL A 134 -5.27 2.62 10.74
CA VAL A 134 -6.02 2.19 9.56
C VAL A 134 -6.55 0.78 9.79
N LEU A 135 -7.86 0.58 9.67
CA LEU A 135 -8.49 -0.74 9.73
C LEU A 135 -8.62 -1.35 8.33
N LEU A 136 -9.13 -0.56 7.37
CA LEU A 136 -9.13 -0.89 5.94
C LEU A 136 -9.18 0.37 5.08
N LEU A 137 -8.85 0.22 3.79
CA LEU A 137 -8.98 1.26 2.77
C LEU A 137 -9.43 0.63 1.44
N GLY A 138 -10.06 1.42 0.58
CA GLY A 138 -10.47 0.99 -0.76
C GLY A 138 -10.62 2.17 -1.72
N GLU A 139 -10.46 1.89 -3.01
CA GLU A 139 -10.73 2.84 -4.09
C GLU A 139 -12.22 3.16 -4.19
N VAL A 140 -12.57 4.42 -4.43
CA VAL A 140 -13.96 4.85 -4.62
C VAL A 140 -14.25 5.00 -6.11
N ASP A 141 -15.18 4.17 -6.58
CA ASP A 141 -15.78 4.25 -7.90
C ASP A 141 -16.66 5.51 -7.98
N LEU A 142 -16.19 6.53 -8.71
CA LEU A 142 -16.79 7.86 -8.75
C LEU A 142 -18.22 7.83 -9.31
N ASP A 143 -18.43 7.05 -10.38
CA ASP A 143 -19.72 6.93 -11.07
C ASP A 143 -20.80 6.33 -10.14
N ARG A 144 -20.38 5.52 -9.15
CA ARG A 144 -21.27 4.92 -8.14
C ARG A 144 -21.43 5.73 -6.86
N GLU A 145 -20.54 6.68 -6.57
CA GLU A 145 -20.65 7.47 -5.33
C GLU A 145 -21.79 8.50 -5.41
N ASP A 146 -22.07 9.01 -6.61
CA ASP A 146 -23.20 9.91 -6.88
C ASP A 146 -24.57 9.18 -6.79
N GLU A 147 -24.61 7.85 -6.95
CA GLU A 147 -25.80 7.02 -6.70
C GLU A 147 -26.04 6.79 -5.19
N ILE A 148 -26.37 7.86 -4.46
CA ILE A 148 -26.74 7.78 -3.03
C ILE A 148 -27.90 6.78 -2.84
N PRO A 149 -27.71 5.65 -2.11
CA PRO A 149 -28.76 4.65 -1.98
C PRO A 149 -29.97 5.19 -1.23
N THR A 150 -31.18 4.91 -1.73
CA THR A 150 -32.47 5.39 -1.16
C THR A 150 -32.74 4.98 0.28
N THR A 151 -31.92 4.08 0.85
CA THR A 151 -31.93 3.67 2.26
C THR A 151 -31.35 4.74 3.20
N VAL A 152 -30.50 5.65 2.70
CA VAL A 152 -29.82 6.69 3.49
C VAL A 152 -30.14 8.10 3.01
N THR A 153 -30.13 9.06 3.94
CA THR A 153 -30.48 10.47 3.66
C THR A 153 -29.52 11.41 4.37
N LYS A 154 -29.14 12.51 3.72
CA LYS A 154 -28.24 13.52 4.30
C LYS A 154 -28.98 14.39 5.30
N ALA A 155 -28.41 14.55 6.49
CA ALA A 155 -28.98 15.33 7.60
C ALA A 155 -27.92 16.28 8.22
N PRO A 156 -28.33 17.27 9.04
CA PRO A 156 -27.39 18.15 9.74
C PRO A 156 -26.42 17.38 10.65
N PHE A 157 -25.17 17.86 10.71
CA PHE A 157 -24.12 17.23 11.54
C PHE A 157 -24.54 17.05 13.00
N GLU A 158 -25.20 18.05 13.61
CA GLU A 158 -25.59 18.03 15.02
C GLU A 158 -26.59 16.90 15.34
N GLU A 159 -27.57 16.67 14.46
CA GLU A 159 -28.56 15.60 14.59
C GLU A 159 -27.90 14.22 14.47
N VAL A 160 -27.11 14.02 13.41
CA VAL A 160 -26.42 12.74 13.16
C VAL A 160 -25.41 12.44 14.27
N PHE A 161 -24.65 13.44 14.72
CA PHE A 161 -23.68 13.30 15.82
C PHE A 161 -24.35 12.97 17.16
N ALA A 162 -25.50 13.58 17.47
CA ALA A 162 -26.27 13.24 18.66
C ALA A 162 -26.76 11.77 18.62
N LEU A 163 -27.27 11.32 17.47
CA LEU A 163 -27.74 9.95 17.28
C LEU A 163 -26.60 8.93 17.32
N THR A 164 -25.47 9.17 16.65
CA THR A 164 -24.28 8.29 16.73
C THR A 164 -23.76 8.20 18.16
N LYS A 165 -23.68 9.32 18.89
CA LYS A 165 -23.27 9.35 20.30
C LYS A 165 -24.23 8.57 21.22
N GLN A 166 -25.53 8.60 20.92
CA GLN A 166 -26.53 7.81 21.64
C GLN A 166 -26.36 6.31 21.36
N GLU A 167 -26.13 5.93 20.11
CA GLU A 167 -25.91 4.54 19.72
C GLU A 167 -24.61 3.96 20.31
N ASP A 168 -23.51 4.72 20.27
CA ASP A 168 -22.24 4.35 20.90
C ASP A 168 -22.39 4.10 22.41
N ALA A 169 -23.15 4.95 23.11
CA ALA A 169 -23.42 4.79 24.54
C ALA A 169 -24.30 3.57 24.83
N ARG A 170 -25.29 3.30 23.96
CA ARG A 170 -26.15 2.12 24.03
C ARG A 170 -25.33 0.84 23.83
N ARG A 171 -24.52 0.79 22.76
CA ARG A 171 -23.59 -0.29 22.43
C ARG A 171 -22.61 -0.57 23.57
N LYS A 172 -21.86 0.43 24.03
CA LYS A 172 -20.88 0.29 25.13
C LYS A 172 -21.51 -0.25 26.42
N THR A 173 -22.78 0.09 26.69
CA THR A 173 -23.54 -0.44 27.83
C THR A 173 -23.97 -1.89 27.61
N GLY A 174 -24.47 -2.23 26.42
CA GLY A 174 -24.85 -3.59 26.04
C GLY A 174 -23.66 -4.55 26.00
N ASP A 175 -22.55 -4.13 25.39
CA ASP A 175 -21.30 -4.89 25.31
C ASP A 175 -20.71 -5.12 26.72
N LYS A 176 -20.72 -4.11 27.60
CA LYS A 176 -20.30 -4.28 29.00
C LYS A 176 -21.17 -5.29 29.74
N LYS A 177 -22.49 -5.27 29.57
CA LYS A 177 -23.39 -6.27 30.17
C LYS A 177 -23.09 -7.67 29.63
N ARG A 178 -23.01 -7.82 28.31
CA ARG A 178 -22.71 -9.09 27.62
C ARG A 178 -21.35 -9.66 28.05
N TYR A 179 -20.33 -8.80 28.18
CA TYR A 179 -19.01 -9.15 28.71
C TYR A 179 -19.14 -9.77 30.11
N THR A 180 -19.88 -9.13 31.03
CA THR A 180 -20.09 -9.63 32.40
C THR A 180 -20.81 -10.97 32.42
N GLU A 181 -21.85 -11.15 31.60
CA GLU A 181 -22.60 -12.41 31.51
C GLU A 181 -21.77 -13.55 30.89
N LEU A 182 -20.97 -13.27 29.85
CA LEU A 182 -20.06 -14.25 29.24
C LEU A 182 -18.91 -14.64 30.18
N GLN A 183 -18.32 -13.68 30.89
CA GLN A 183 -17.24 -13.93 31.85
C GLN A 183 -17.72 -14.81 33.02
N ALA A 184 -18.96 -14.62 33.49
CA ALA A 184 -19.58 -15.47 34.50
C ALA A 184 -19.79 -16.93 34.03
N MET A 185 -19.83 -17.17 32.71
CA MET A 185 -19.88 -18.51 32.11
C MET A 185 -18.48 -19.05 31.70
N GLY A 186 -17.40 -18.37 32.11
CA GLY A 186 -16.02 -18.82 31.87
C GLY A 186 -15.44 -18.49 30.50
N PHE A 187 -16.12 -17.67 29.68
CA PHE A 187 -15.53 -17.14 28.45
C PHE A 187 -14.59 -15.96 28.78
N GLU A 188 -13.34 -16.01 28.31
CA GLU A 188 -12.50 -14.82 28.22
C GLU A 188 -13.03 -13.93 27.08
N PRO A 189 -13.49 -12.68 27.34
CA PRO A 189 -13.97 -11.82 26.27
C PRO A 189 -12.78 -11.10 25.64
N GLU A 190 -12.63 -11.24 24.33
CA GLU A 190 -11.54 -10.66 23.56
C GLU A 190 -11.52 -9.13 23.71
N HIS A 191 -10.38 -8.57 24.10
CA HIS A 191 -10.21 -7.12 24.28
C HIS A 191 -9.96 -6.39 22.95
N SER A 192 -10.71 -6.74 21.90
CA SER A 192 -10.73 -6.06 20.59
C SER A 192 -11.46 -4.70 20.63
N GLY A 193 -11.35 -3.98 21.76
CA GLY A 193 -12.13 -2.79 22.14
C GLY A 193 -11.89 -1.52 21.32
N GLU A 194 -11.13 -1.61 20.23
CA GLU A 194 -10.88 -0.55 19.24
C GLU A 194 -11.20 -1.03 17.81
N ILE A 195 -12.16 -1.96 17.65
CA ILE A 195 -12.65 -2.39 16.33
C ILE A 195 -14.16 -2.18 16.25
N LEU A 196 -14.55 -0.97 15.86
CA LEU A 196 -15.96 -0.62 15.63
C LEU A 196 -16.41 -1.04 14.22
N PHE A 197 -16.76 -2.31 14.08
CA PHE A 197 -17.74 -2.79 13.09
C PHE A 197 -19.10 -2.13 13.34
#